data_AF-A0A392T950-F1
#
_entry.id   AF-A0A392T950-F1
#
_cell.length_a   1.000
_cell.length_b   1.000
_cell.length_c   1.000
_cell.angle_alpha   90.00
_cell.angle_beta   90.00
_cell.angle_gamma   90.00
#
_symmetry.space_group_name_H-M   'P 1'
#
loop_
_entity.id
_entity.type
_entity.pdbx_description
1 polymer ?
#
loop_
_entity_poly.entity_id
_entity_poly.type
_entity_poly.pdbx_seq_one_letter_code
_entity_poly.pdbx_strand_id
1 'polypeptide(L)'
;ADEEEGSESGSKDGFDDLNSVLAALDPVEPDPAQLSYHALFGIQTAQTIQVLGQIDSNPVQVLVDGGSTLNFIQNRVAQSLGLQSSPSPSLK
;
A
#
# COMPACT_ATOMS: atom_id res chain seq x y z
N ALA A 1 56.56 39.07 10.00
CA ALA A 1 56.33 38.01 9.01
C ALA A 1 55.50 36.95 9.72
N ASP A 2 54.30 37.32 10.16
CA ASP A 2 53.09 37.56 9.35
C ASP A 2 52.52 36.25 8.86
N GLU A 3 51.39 35.92 9.50
CA GLU A 3 50.13 35.36 9.00
C GLU A 3 50.18 34.55 7.70
N GLU A 4 49.61 33.34 7.75
CA GLU A 4 48.62 32.85 6.77
C GLU A 4 47.93 31.63 7.42
N GLU A 5 46.87 31.88 8.20
CA GLU A 5 45.89 30.81 8.49
C GLU A 5 45.10 30.53 7.21
N GLY A 6 45.44 29.43 6.55
CA GLY A 6 44.68 28.93 5.41
C GLY A 6 43.26 28.56 5.83
N SER A 7 42.30 29.41 5.47
CA SER A 7 40.88 29.09 5.52
C SER A 7 40.57 28.02 4.48
N GLU A 8 40.64 26.75 4.85
CA GLU A 8 40.20 25.66 3.98
C GLU A 8 38.66 25.56 4.06
N SER A 9 38.01 26.37 3.23
CA SER A 9 36.58 26.26 2.90
C SER A 9 36.36 24.94 2.15
N GLY A 10 36.25 23.85 2.91
CA GLY A 10 35.76 22.57 2.41
C GLY A 10 34.35 22.76 1.88
N SER A 11 34.23 22.71 0.54
CA SER A 11 32.99 22.67 -0.22
C SER A 11 31.98 21.75 0.49
N LYS A 12 30.80 22.29 0.84
CA LYS A 12 29.67 21.44 1.23
C LYS A 12 29.17 20.76 -0.03
N ASP A 13 29.66 19.56 -0.27
CA ASP A 13 29.17 18.66 -1.30
C ASP A 13 27.63 18.59 -1.22
N GLY A 14 26.96 18.77 -2.35
CA GLY A 14 25.51 18.99 -2.48
C GLY A 14 24.60 17.83 -2.10
N PHE A 15 24.95 17.05 -1.07
CA PHE A 15 24.14 16.00 -0.48
C PHE A 15 23.17 16.53 0.59
N ASP A 16 23.41 17.73 1.15
CA ASP A 16 22.50 18.36 2.12
C ASP A 16 21.10 18.63 1.52
N ASP A 17 21.02 18.80 0.20
CA ASP A 17 19.77 19.13 -0.49
C ASP A 17 18.83 17.92 -0.62
N LEU A 18 19.37 16.70 -0.73
CA LEU A 18 18.54 15.47 -0.81
C LEU A 18 17.86 15.14 0.51
N ASN A 19 18.53 15.37 1.65
CA ASN A 19 17.93 15.17 2.96
C ASN A 19 16.83 16.19 3.24
N SER A 20 16.99 17.43 2.77
CA SER A 20 15.93 18.46 2.82
C SER A 20 14.70 18.06 2.00
N VAL A 21 14.92 17.54 0.79
CA VAL A 21 13.83 17.04 -0.08
C VAL A 21 13.13 15.83 0.55
N LEU A 22 13.88 14.86 1.10
CA LEU A 22 13.33 13.70 1.80
C LEU A 22 12.54 14.08 3.05
N ALA A 23 12.98 15.10 3.79
CA ALA A 23 12.26 15.63 4.95
C ALA A 23 11.02 16.45 4.58
N ALA A 24 10.95 16.99 3.36
CA ALA A 24 9.81 17.73 2.83
C ALA A 24 8.78 16.84 2.11
N LEU A 25 9.08 15.55 1.91
CA LEU A 25 8.06 14.57 1.55
C LEU A 25 7.25 14.29 2.80
N ASP A 26 6.03 14.83 2.87
CA ASP A 26 5.06 14.40 3.87
C ASP A 26 5.05 12.87 3.90
N PRO A 27 5.11 12.21 5.08
CA PRO A 27 4.94 10.78 5.15
C PRO A 27 3.61 10.48 4.46
N VAL A 28 3.67 9.76 3.34
CA VAL A 28 2.47 9.30 2.66
C VAL A 28 1.77 8.38 3.64
N GLU A 29 0.73 8.92 4.30
CA GLU A 29 -0.19 8.11 5.10
C GLU A 29 -0.63 6.96 4.19
N PRO A 30 -0.43 5.70 4.62
CA PRO A 30 -0.76 4.56 3.80
C PRO A 30 -2.25 4.63 3.44
N ASP A 31 -2.57 4.47 2.16
CA ASP A 31 -3.96 4.41 1.69
C ASP A 31 -4.74 3.43 2.60
N PRO A 32 -5.87 3.86 3.19
CA PRO A 32 -6.60 3.01 4.13
C PRO A 32 -7.12 1.70 3.51
N ALA A 33 -7.27 1.66 2.17
CA ALA A 33 -7.66 0.48 1.42
C ALA A 33 -6.51 -0.01 0.54
N GLN A 34 -5.63 -0.85 1.09
CA GLN A 34 -4.58 -1.49 0.30
C GLN A 34 -5.06 -2.82 -0.25
N LEU A 35 -4.92 -2.99 -1.57
CA LEU A 35 -5.13 -4.24 -2.29
C LEU A 35 -3.90 -4.51 -3.16
N SER A 36 -3.27 -5.67 -2.99
CA SER A 36 -2.09 -5.98 -3.80
C SER A 36 -2.45 -6.37 -5.24
N TYR A 37 -1.51 -6.13 -6.15
CA TYR A 37 -1.65 -6.55 -7.55
C TYR A 37 -1.78 -8.08 -7.67
N HIS A 38 -0.98 -8.83 -6.91
CA HIS A 38 -1.05 -10.29 -6.90
C HIS A 38 -2.44 -10.79 -6.49
N ALA A 39 -3.04 -10.16 -5.47
CA ALA A 39 -4.41 -10.48 -5.04
C ALA A 39 -5.41 -10.19 -6.16
N LEU A 40 -5.34 -9.03 -6.82
CA LEU A 40 -6.30 -8.65 -7.85
C LEU A 40 -6.31 -9.60 -9.07
N PHE A 41 -5.15 -10.12 -9.45
CA PHE A 41 -5.01 -11.08 -10.55
C PHE A 41 -5.06 -12.54 -10.11
N GLY A 42 -5.19 -12.81 -8.81
CA GLY A 42 -5.18 -14.17 -8.24
C GLY A 42 -3.87 -14.92 -8.47
N ILE A 43 -2.76 -14.20 -8.59
CA ILE A 43 -1.43 -14.81 -8.75
C ILE A 43 -1.03 -15.46 -7.43
N GLN A 44 -0.74 -16.75 -7.48
CA GLN A 44 -0.27 -17.48 -6.29
C GLN A 44 1.18 -17.12 -5.99
N THR A 45 1.43 -16.67 -4.75
CA THR A 45 2.76 -16.34 -4.22
C THR A 45 2.88 -16.90 -2.80
N ALA A 46 4.01 -16.68 -2.13
CA ALA A 46 4.15 -17.04 -0.71
C ALA A 46 3.18 -16.28 0.21
N GLN A 47 2.68 -15.11 -0.21
CA GLN A 47 1.79 -14.24 0.57
C GLN A 47 0.38 -14.11 -0.03
N THR A 48 0.15 -14.69 -1.19
CA THR A 48 -1.13 -14.60 -1.90
C THR A 48 -1.58 -15.99 -2.32
N ILE A 49 -2.76 -16.41 -1.88
CA ILE A 49 -3.34 -17.70 -2.25
C ILE A 49 -4.76 -17.54 -2.78
N GLN A 50 -5.15 -18.49 -3.62
CA GLN A 50 -6.51 -18.60 -4.14
C GLN A 50 -7.13 -19.88 -3.62
N VAL A 51 -8.28 -19.76 -2.97
CA VAL A 51 -9.00 -20.88 -2.38
C VAL A 51 -10.45 -20.89 -2.86
N LEU A 52 -11.07 -22.08 -2.83
CA LEU A 52 -12.51 -22.20 -3.00
C LEU A 52 -13.18 -22.07 -1.63
N GLY A 53 -14.14 -21.17 -1.54
CA GLY A 53 -14.99 -20.98 -0.38
C GLY A 53 -16.46 -21.15 -0.76
N GLN A 54 -17.33 -20.91 0.21
CA GLN A 54 -18.77 -21.00 0.01
C GLN A 54 -19.47 -19.89 0.80
N ILE A 55 -20.38 -19.17 0.16
CA ILE A 55 -21.30 -18.23 0.81
C ILE A 55 -22.70 -18.81 0.64
N ASP A 56 -23.36 -19.13 1.75
CA ASP A 56 -24.57 -19.95 1.79
C ASP A 56 -24.41 -21.27 1.03
N SER A 57 -25.11 -21.45 -0.09
CA SER A 57 -25.02 -22.63 -0.98
C SER A 57 -24.24 -22.35 -2.27
N ASN A 58 -23.61 -21.18 -2.37
CA ASN A 58 -22.94 -20.74 -3.60
C ASN A 58 -21.42 -20.87 -3.46
N PRO A 59 -20.75 -21.68 -4.31
CA PRO A 59 -19.30 -21.72 -4.33
C PRO A 59 -18.74 -20.38 -4.80
N VAL A 60 -17.72 -19.88 -4.11
CA VAL A 60 -17.04 -18.64 -4.43
C VAL A 60 -15.54 -18.84 -4.48
N GLN A 61 -14.85 -18.05 -5.30
CA GLN A 61 -13.40 -18.01 -5.30
C GLN A 61 -12.94 -16.89 -4.35
N VAL A 62 -12.10 -17.22 -3.39
CA VAL A 62 -11.57 -16.28 -2.39
C VAL A 62 -10.09 -16.09 -2.64
N LEU A 63 -9.68 -14.83 -2.69
CA LEU A 63 -8.28 -14.42 -2.82
C LEU A 63 -7.83 -13.93 -1.45
N VAL A 64 -6.83 -14.62 -0.88
CA VAL A 64 -6.26 -14.30 0.42
C VAL A 64 -4.91 -13.66 0.18
N ASP A 65 -4.70 -12.48 0.76
CA ASP A 65 -3.50 -11.69 0.58
C ASP A 65 -2.99 -11.12 1.89
N GLY A 66 -1.74 -11.45 2.23
CA GLY A 66 -1.09 -11.00 3.47
C GLY A 66 -0.79 -9.51 3.50
N GLY A 67 -0.85 -8.81 2.36
CA GLY A 67 -0.61 -7.37 2.25
C GLY A 67 -1.86 -6.49 2.28
N SER A 68 -3.07 -7.06 2.35
CA SER A 68 -4.31 -6.29 2.28
C SER A 68 -4.80 -5.87 3.68
N THR A 69 -5.31 -4.65 3.80
CA THR A 69 -5.84 -4.11 5.08
C THR A 69 -7.33 -4.40 5.28
N LEU A 70 -8.07 -4.58 4.19
CA LEU A 70 -9.52 -4.75 4.17
C LEU A 70 -9.92 -5.92 3.27
N ASN A 71 -11.12 -6.46 3.53
CA ASN A 71 -11.74 -7.46 2.66
C ASN A 71 -12.57 -6.77 1.59
N PHE A 72 -12.42 -7.24 0.35
CA PHE A 72 -13.17 -6.72 -0.79
C PHE A 72 -14.04 -7.83 -1.39
N ILE A 73 -15.21 -7.43 -1.87
CA ILE A 73 -16.05 -8.29 -2.71
C ILE A 73 -16.33 -7.56 -4.02
N GLN A 74 -16.21 -8.27 -5.13
CA GLN A 74 -16.60 -7.72 -6.42
C GLN A 74 -18.11 -7.44 -6.40
N ASN A 75 -18.51 -6.23 -6.80
CA ASN A 75 -19.92 -5.82 -6.78
C ASN A 75 -20.83 -6.81 -7.54
N ARG A 76 -20.36 -7.35 -8.67
CA ARG A 76 -21.09 -8.37 -9.44
C ARG A 76 -21.32 -9.67 -8.65
N VAL A 77 -20.34 -10.09 -7.87
CA VAL A 77 -20.45 -11.29 -7.02
C VAL A 77 -21.49 -11.05 -5.94
N ALA A 78 -21.41 -9.91 -5.23
CA ALA A 78 -22.39 -9.54 -4.21
C ALA A 78 -23.83 -9.51 -4.76
N GLN A 79 -24.03 -8.96 -5.96
CA GLN A 79 -25.32 -8.95 -6.66
C GLN A 79 -25.80 -10.36 -7.02
N SER A 80 -24.92 -11.20 -7.57
CA SER A 80 -25.27 -12.58 -7.94
C SER A 80 -25.66 -13.45 -6.74
N LEU A 81 -25.09 -13.14 -5.57
CA LEU A 81 -25.39 -13.81 -4.30
C LEU A 81 -26.61 -13.22 -3.58
N GLY A 82 -27.21 -12.14 -4.09
CA GLY A 82 -28.35 -11.47 -3.45
C GLY A 82 -28.01 -10.74 -2.15
N LEU A 83 -26.74 -10.40 -1.93
CA LEU A 83 -26.29 -9.72 -0.71
C LEU A 83 -26.78 -8.27 -0.67
N GLN A 84 -27.22 -7.83 0.51
CA GLN A 84 -27.66 -6.46 0.74
C GLN A 84 -26.46 -5.58 1.08
N SER A 85 -26.28 -4.49 0.32
CA SER A 85 -25.24 -3.49 0.60
C SER A 85 -25.78 -2.40 1.53
N SER A 86 -24.99 -2.01 2.52
CA SER A 86 -25.26 -0.84 3.36
C SER A 86 -24.04 0.07 3.37
N PRO A 87 -24.21 1.40 3.47
CA PRO A 87 -23.09 2.32 3.55
C PRO A 87 -22.19 1.97 4.72
N SER A 88 -20.88 1.84 4.48
CA SER A 88 -19.91 1.75 5.57
C SER A 88 -19.55 3.14 6.09
N PRO A 89 -19.05 3.24 7.33
CA PRO A 89 -18.31 4.42 7.76
C PRO A 89 -17.19 4.73 6.75
N SER A 90 -16.86 6.01 6.61
CA SER A 90 -15.70 6.43 5.82
C SER A 90 -14.45 5.70 6.32
N LEU A 91 -13.68 5.15 5.39
CA LEU A 91 -12.35 4.63 5.67
C LEU A 91 -11.51 5.81 6.16
N LYS A 92 -10.95 5.68 7.37
CA LYS A 92 -10.14 6.72 8.01
C LYS A 92 -8.80 6.84 7.35
#